data_AF-A0A117Q4U8-F1
#
_entry.id   AF-A0A117Q4U8-F1
#
_cell.length_a   1.000
_cell.length_b   1.000
_cell.length_c   1.000
_cell.angle_alpha   90.00
_cell.angle_beta   90.00
_cell.angle_gamma   90.00
#
_symmetry.space_group_name_H-M   'P 1'
#
loop_
_entity.id
_entity.type
_entity.pdbx_description
1 polymer ?
#
loop_
_entity_poly.entity_id
_entity_poly.type
_entity_poly.pdbx_seq_one_letter_code
_entity_poly.pdbx_strand_id
1 'polypeptide(L)' 'MNELLHPAPDAPDTPEPRLPLLTLTEAHELLDVLHHFGMTDHDWGAQARHLAAELAARVPIYDT' A
#
# COMPACT_ATOMS: atom_id res chain seq x y z
N MET A 1 -42.21 -20.05 21.79
CA MET A 1 -42.03 -19.08 20.69
C MET A 1 -41.02 -18.07 21.14
N ASN A 2 -39.78 -18.21 20.66
CA ASN A 2 -38.72 -17.22 20.85
C ASN A 2 -37.74 -17.43 19.69
N GLU A 3 -38.20 -17.08 18.49
CA GLU A 3 -37.36 -16.82 17.32
C GLU A 3 -36.40 -15.65 17.61
N LEU A 4 -35.25 -15.97 18.22
CA LEU A 4 -34.15 -15.03 18.38
C LEU A 4 -33.24 -15.08 17.15
N LEU A 5 -33.31 -13.99 16.37
CA LEU A 5 -32.37 -13.49 15.36
C LEU A 5 -31.33 -14.51 14.89
N HIS A 6 -31.54 -15.05 13.69
CA HIS A 6 -30.45 -15.56 12.88
C HIS A 6 -29.43 -14.43 12.69
N PRO A 7 -28.13 -14.63 13.01
CA PRO A 7 -27.11 -13.66 12.64
C PRO A 7 -27.17 -13.47 11.12
N ALA A 8 -27.18 -12.21 10.69
CA ALA A 8 -27.09 -11.89 9.28
C ALA A 8 -25.88 -12.64 8.70
N PRO A 9 -26.03 -13.36 7.57
CA PRO A 9 -24.91 -14.06 6.97
C PRO A 9 -23.82 -13.04 6.75
N ASP A 10 -22.64 -13.30 7.33
CA ASP A 10 -21.45 -12.48 7.22
C ASP A 10 -21.35 -11.93 5.79
N ALA A 11 -21.34 -10.60 5.69
CA ALA A 11 -21.06 -9.95 4.43
C ALA A 11 -19.80 -10.61 3.86
N PRO A 12 -19.79 -11.06 2.59
CA PRO A 12 -18.61 -11.67 2.04
C PRO A 12 -17.47 -10.67 2.23
N ASP A 13 -16.41 -11.09 2.93
CA ASP A 13 -15.15 -10.36 3.01
C ASP A 13 -14.76 -10.03 1.57
N THR A 14 -15.15 -8.85 1.07
CA THR A 14 -14.66 -8.35 -0.20
C THR A 14 -13.16 -8.24 0.04
N PRO A 15 -12.33 -9.06 -0.62
CA PRO A 15 -10.90 -8.93 -0.45
C PRO A 15 -10.57 -7.53 -0.95
N GLU A 16 -10.33 -6.60 -0.03
CA GLU A 16 -9.74 -5.32 -0.39
C GLU A 16 -8.55 -5.65 -1.29
N PRO A 17 -8.39 -4.95 -2.43
CA PRO A 17 -7.32 -5.26 -3.37
C PRO A 17 -5.99 -5.13 -2.63
N ARG A 18 -5.47 -6.26 -2.16
CA ARG A 18 -4.17 -6.32 -1.51
C ARG A 18 -3.16 -6.06 -2.61
N LEU A 19 -2.42 -4.97 -2.46
CA LEU A 19 -1.28 -4.70 -3.32
C LEU A 19 -0.39 -5.94 -3.35
N PRO A 20 0.18 -6.29 -4.52
CA PRO A 20 1.12 -7.40 -4.60
C PRO A 20 2.25 -7.18 -3.59
N LEU A 21 2.60 -8.25 -2.87
CA LEU A 21 3.75 -8.22 -1.96
C LEU A 21 5.00 -7.98 -2.80
N LEU A 22 5.67 -6.87 -2.57
CA LEU A 22 6.94 -6.55 -3.20
C LEU A 22 8.07 -7.23 -2.42
N THR A 23 9.01 -7.82 -3.14
CA THR A 23 10.33 -8.15 -2.59
C THR A 23 11.08 -6.88 -2.20
N LEU A 24 12.10 -7.02 -1.36
CA LEU A 24 12.93 -5.88 -0.95
C LEU A 24 13.58 -5.17 -2.15
N THR A 25 14.02 -5.93 -3.17
CA THR A 25 14.60 -5.37 -4.39
C THR A 25 13.56 -4.57 -5.18
N GLU A 26 12.37 -5.14 -5.39
CA GLU A 26 11.28 -4.45 -6.11
C GLU A 26 10.82 -3.18 -5.36
N ALA A 27 10.85 -3.19 -4.02
CA ALA A 27 10.56 -2.00 -3.23
C ALA A 27 11.59 -0.88 -3.46
N HIS A 28 12.89 -1.21 -3.54
CA HIS A 28 13.93 -0.23 -3.86
C HIS A 28 13.78 0.32 -5.29
N GLU A 29 13.56 -0.54 -6.28
CA GLU A 29 13.37 -0.12 -7.68
C GLU A 29 12.14 0.81 -7.82
N LEU A 30 11.05 0.50 -7.10
CA LEU A 30 9.85 1.35 -7.09
C LEU A 30 10.12 2.71 -6.44
N LEU A 31 10.90 2.76 -5.36
CA LEU A 31 11.29 4.01 -4.71
C LEU A 31 12.09 4.91 -5.66
N ASP A 32 13.02 4.34 -6.42
CA ASP A 32 13.81 5.08 -7.42
C ASP A 32 12.93 5.67 -8.52
N VAL A 33 11.98 4.89 -9.03
CA VAL A 33 11.02 5.34 -10.04
C VAL A 33 10.15 6.47 -9.50
N LEU A 34 9.59 6.32 -8.29
CA LEU A 34 8.76 7.35 -7.66
C LEU A 34 9.54 8.62 -7.37
N HIS A 35 10.79 8.51 -6.95
CA HIS A 35 11.66 9.66 -6.74
C HIS A 35 11.92 10.40 -8.07
N HIS A 36 12.16 9.68 -9.16
CA HIS A 36 12.35 10.26 -10.49
C HIS A 36 11.10 11.04 -10.96
N PHE A 37 9.92 10.44 -10.87
CA PHE A 37 8.65 11.13 -11.17
C PHE A 37 8.40 12.32 -10.23
N GLY A 38 8.83 12.19 -8.98
CA GLY A 38 8.74 13.21 -7.95
C GLY A 38 9.48 14.51 -8.23
N MET A 39 10.45 14.49 -9.15
CA MET A 39 11.18 15.68 -9.59
C MET A 39 10.45 16.49 -10.66
N THR A 40 9.32 15.98 -11.18
CA THR A 40 8.49 16.71 -12.14
C THR A 40 7.51 17.63 -11.40
N ASP A 41 7.31 18.85 -11.91
CA ASP A 41 6.52 19.92 -11.27
C ASP A 41 4.99 19.77 -11.51
N HIS A 42 4.55 18.55 -11.83
CA HIS A 42 3.15 18.22 -12.02
C HIS A 42 2.57 17.66 -10.71
N ASP A 43 1.25 17.73 -10.50
CA ASP A 43 0.59 17.22 -9.29
C ASP A 43 0.96 15.76 -8.98
N TRP A 44 1.22 14.98 -10.03
CA TRP A 44 1.65 13.59 -9.95
C TRP A 44 3.03 13.42 -9.31
N GLY A 45 3.92 14.42 -9.43
CA GLY A 45 5.23 14.43 -8.76
C GLY A 45 5.13 14.65 -7.26
N ALA A 46 4.20 15.49 -6.79
CA ALA A 46 3.94 15.62 -5.36
C ALA A 46 3.40 14.30 -4.78
N GLN A 47 2.48 13.65 -5.50
CA GLN A 47 1.92 12.37 -5.10
C GLN A 47 2.96 11.24 -5.11
N ALA A 48 3.85 11.21 -6.11
CA ALA A 48 4.94 10.24 -6.19
C ALA A 48 5.93 10.38 -5.03
N ARG A 49 6.32 11.60 -4.66
CA ARG A 49 7.18 11.85 -3.48
C ARG A 49 6.53 11.41 -2.18
N HIS A 50 5.24 11.69 -2.02
CA HIS A 50 4.51 11.28 -0.82
C HIS A 50 4.46 9.76 -0.71
N LEU A 51 4.13 9.06 -1.80
CA LEU A 51 4.11 7.60 -1.82
C LEU A 51 5.51 7.00 -1.58
N ALA A 52 6.56 7.58 -2.15
CA ALA A 52 7.93 7.13 -1.90
C ALA A 52 8.31 7.25 -0.41
N ALA A 53 7.95 8.34 0.24
CA ALA A 53 8.21 8.54 1.67
C ALA A 53 7.47 7.51 2.54
N GLU A 54 6.21 7.22 2.22
CA GLU A 54 5.45 6.18 2.93
C GLU A 54 6.05 4.79 2.76
N LEU A 55 6.47 4.45 1.54
CA LEU A 55 7.09 3.17 1.25
C LEU A 55 8.44 3.03 1.96
N ALA A 56 9.29 4.06 1.90
CA ALA A 56 10.59 4.06 2.57
C ALA A 56 10.47 3.86 4.09
N ALA A 57 9.46 4.43 4.73
CA ALA A 57 9.20 4.22 6.16
C ALA A 57 8.78 2.79 6.53
N ARG A 58 8.30 2.00 5.56
CA ARG A 58 7.87 0.61 5.73
C ARG A 58 8.94 -0.40 5.32
N VAL A 59 10.01 0.04 4.65
CA VAL A 59 11.13 -0.85 4.29
C VAL A 59 11.91 -1.18 5.55
N PRO A 60 12.05 -2.47 5.91
CA PRO A 60 12.84 -2.86 7.06
C PRO A 60 14.30 -2.50 6.84
N ILE A 61 14.83 -1.67 7.74
CA ILE A 61 16.27 -1.35 7.79
C ILE A 61 16.95 -2.62 8.34
N TYR A 62 17.68 -3.33 7.48
CA TYR A 62 18.61 -4.34 7.98
C TYR A 62 19.71 -3.61 8.73
N ASP A 63 19.71 -3.71 10.06
CA ASP A 63 20.85 -3.38 10.90
C ASP A 63 21.95 -4.38 10.52
N THR A 64 22.98 -3.92 9.79
CA THR A 64 24.16 -4.70 9.41
C THR A 64 25.18 -4.75 10.52
#